data_AF-A0A7C5FQK7-F1
#
_entry.id   AF-A0A7C5FQK7-F1
#
_cell.length_a   1.000
_cell.length_b   1.000
_cell.length_c   1.000
_cell.angle_alpha   90.00
_cell.angle_beta   90.00
_cell.angle_gamma   90.00
#
_symmetry.space_group_name_H-M   'P 1'
#
loop_
_entity.id
_entity.type
_entity.pdbx_description
1 polymer ?
#
loop_
_entity_poly.entity_id
_entity_poly.type
_entity_poly.pdbx_seq_one_letter_code
_entity_poly.pdbx_strand_id
1 'polypeptide(L)'
;MARISKRKLDDKILEKIFDLFFEIVGKKSSKEDFKNTIVDLLSPIERVMIAKRVAIIYLLMKKINQRSISQALKVSNATVS
;
A
#
# COMPACT_ATOMS: atom_id res chain seq x y z
N MET A 1 5.64 7.98 7.65
CA MET A 1 6.78 7.99 6.70
C MET A 1 7.62 6.75 7.00
N ALA A 2 8.00 5.99 5.97
CA ALA A 2 8.83 4.80 6.15
C ALA A 2 10.30 5.21 6.29
N ARG A 3 11.00 4.65 7.27
CA ARG A 3 12.43 4.90 7.47
C ARG A 3 13.22 3.95 6.56
N ILE A 4 13.65 4.44 5.41
CA ILE A 4 14.49 3.67 4.48
C ILE A 4 15.96 3.83 4.90
N SER A 5 16.70 2.73 4.92
CA SER A 5 18.14 2.73 5.22
C SER A 5 18.92 3.51 4.16
N LYS A 6 19.99 4.21 4.58
CA LYS A 6 20.92 4.87 3.65
C LYS A 6 21.82 3.89 2.89
N ARG A 7 21.92 2.65 3.37
CA ARG A 7 22.67 1.57 2.70
C ARG A 7 21.77 0.98 1.62
N LYS A 8 22.06 1.33 0.37
CA LYS A 8 21.30 0.83 -0.79
C LYS A 8 21.73 -0.60 -1.11
N LEU A 9 20.76 -1.43 -1.49
CA LEU A 9 21.01 -2.72 -2.10
C LEU A 9 21.33 -2.52 -3.58
N ASP A 10 22.02 -3.49 -4.18
CA ASP A 10 22.18 -3.57 -5.63
C ASP A 10 20.81 -3.72 -6.31
N ASP A 11 20.62 -3.04 -7.44
CA ASP A 11 19.34 -2.98 -8.13
C ASP A 11 18.85 -4.37 -8.57
N LYS A 12 19.76 -5.29 -8.95
CA LYS A 12 19.39 -6.66 -9.34
C LYS A 12 18.87 -7.47 -8.17
N ILE A 13 19.40 -7.22 -6.96
CA ILE A 13 18.93 -7.89 -5.75
C ILE A 13 17.57 -7.31 -5.37
N LEU A 14 17.40 -5.99 -5.49
CA LEU A 14 16.15 -5.32 -5.20
C LEU A 14 15.01 -5.81 -6.11
N GLU A 15 15.28 -5.98 -7.41
CA GLU A 15 14.32 -6.53 -8.38
C GLU A 15 13.85 -7.94 -7.96
N LYS A 16 14.78 -8.84 -7.63
CA LYS A 16 14.44 -10.18 -7.13
C LYS A 16 13.60 -10.16 -5.85
N ILE A 17 13.85 -9.20 -4.95
CA ILE A 17 13.06 -9.02 -3.73
C ILE A 17 11.62 -8.58 -4.08
N PHE A 18 11.47 -7.70 -5.07
CA PHE A 18 10.14 -7.28 -5.53
C PHE A 18 9.38 -8.41 -6.24
N ASP A 19 10.07 -9.23 -7.03
CA ASP A 19 9.46 -10.42 -7.64
C ASP A 19 8.95 -11.39 -6.57
N LEU A 20 9.77 -11.69 -5.56
CA LEU A 20 9.37 -12.53 -4.44
C LEU A 20 8.16 -11.95 -3.69
N PHE A 21 8.16 -10.62 -3.46
CA PHE A 21 7.02 -9.94 -2.85
C PHE A 21 5.74 -10.12 -3.69
N PHE A 22 5.84 -9.98 -5.01
CA PHE A 22 4.70 -10.16 -5.91
C PHE A 22 4.19 -11.61 -5.91
N GLU A 23 5.07 -12.60 -5.88
CA GLU A 23 4.67 -14.01 -5.80
C GLU A 23 3.92 -14.32 -4.49
N ILE A 24 4.43 -13.82 -3.37
CA ILE A 24 3.83 -14.07 -2.05
C ILE A 24 2.48 -13.37 -1.91
N VAL A 25 2.37 -12.11 -2.36
CA VAL A 25 1.18 -11.28 -2.16
C VAL A 25 0.15 -11.48 -3.28
N GLY A 26 0.59 -11.64 -4.53
CA GLY A 26 -0.26 -11.69 -5.72
C GLY A 26 -0.87 -13.06 -6.02
N LYS A 27 -0.22 -14.16 -5.61
CA LYS A 27 -0.62 -15.52 -6.01
C LYS A 27 -1.48 -16.22 -4.95
N LYS A 28 -2.56 -15.57 -4.51
CA LYS A 28 -3.48 -16.11 -3.49
C LYS A 28 -4.86 -16.37 -4.08
N SER A 29 -5.33 -17.61 -3.95
CA SER A 29 -6.61 -18.08 -4.51
C SER A 29 -7.83 -17.67 -3.67
N SER A 30 -7.63 -17.43 -2.37
CA SER A 30 -8.66 -17.04 -1.42
C SER A 30 -8.39 -15.67 -0.82
N LYS A 31 -9.47 -14.91 -0.62
CA LYS A 31 -9.46 -13.63 0.11
C LYS A 31 -8.94 -13.79 1.54
N GLU A 32 -9.18 -14.95 2.15
CA GLU A 32 -8.76 -15.25 3.52
C GLU A 32 -7.25 -15.50 3.60
N ASP A 33 -6.69 -16.25 2.66
CA ASP A 33 -5.24 -16.46 2.55
C ASP A 33 -4.49 -15.15 2.27
N PHE A 34 -5.05 -14.31 1.41
CA PHE A 34 -4.52 -12.97 1.17
C PHE A 34 -4.54 -12.14 2.47
N LYS A 35 -5.66 -12.15 3.20
CA LYS A 35 -5.78 -11.42 4.47
C LYS A 35 -4.72 -11.88 5.48
N ASN A 36 -4.53 -13.18 5.65
CA ASN A 36 -3.53 -13.74 6.58
C ASN A 36 -2.12 -13.30 6.18
N THR A 37 -1.77 -13.44 4.90
CA THR A 37 -0.47 -13.00 4.36
C THR A 37 -0.22 -11.50 4.63
N ILE A 38 -1.24 -10.66 4.44
CA ILE A 38 -1.14 -9.22 4.69
C ILE A 38 -1.03 -8.90 6.19
N VAL A 39 -1.68 -9.68 7.07
CA VAL A 39 -1.57 -9.53 8.52
C VAL A 39 -0.15 -9.84 8.99
N ASP A 40 0.46 -10.88 8.43
CA ASP A 40 1.82 -11.32 8.80
C ASP A 40 2.90 -10.37 8.25
N LEU A 41 2.66 -9.79 7.06
CA LEU A 41 3.62 -8.92 6.38
C LEU A 41 3.61 -7.48 6.88
N LEU A 42 2.44 -6.94 7.23
CA LEU A 42 2.25 -5.52 7.52
C LEU A 42 1.75 -5.29 8.92
N SER A 43 2.30 -4.27 9.58
CA SER A 43 1.77 -3.83 10.87
C SER A 43 0.30 -3.38 10.76
N PRO A 44 -0.47 -3.41 11.86
CA PRO A 44 -1.85 -2.90 11.87
C PRO A 44 -2.00 -1.49 11.29
N ILE A 45 -1.03 -0.62 11.53
CA ILE A 45 -1.03 0.77 11.08
C ILE A 45 -0.78 0.86 9.57
N GLU A 46 0.18 0.09 9.05
CA GLU A 46 0.51 0.06 7.62
C GLU A 46 -0.64 -0.49 6.79
N ARG A 47 -1.38 -1.50 7.30
CA ARG A 47 -2.57 -2.03 6.64
C ARG A 47 -3.64 -0.97 6.42
N VAL A 48 -3.94 -0.18 7.45
CA VAL A 48 -4.91 0.93 7.34
C VAL A 48 -4.38 2.01 6.39
N MET A 49 -3.09 2.33 6.45
CA MET A 49 -2.48 3.33 5.56
C MET A 49 -2.61 2.91 4.09
N ILE A 50 -2.24 1.68 3.75
CA ILE A 50 -2.30 1.16 2.37
C ILE A 50 -3.76 1.07 1.90
N ALA A 51 -4.68 0.58 2.72
CA ALA A 51 -6.10 0.53 2.38
C ALA A 51 -6.67 1.92 2.05
N LYS A 52 -6.33 2.94 2.85
CA LYS A 52 -6.71 4.33 2.56
C LYS A 52 -6.10 4.82 1.26
N ARG A 53 -4.82 4.53 0.96
CA ARG A 53 -4.17 4.91 -0.30
C ARG A 53 -4.85 4.28 -1.52
N VAL A 54 -5.22 3.00 -1.44
CA VAL A 54 -5.98 2.33 -2.51
C VAL A 54 -7.32 3.03 -2.73
N ALA A 55 -8.04 3.39 -1.67
CA ALA A 55 -9.29 4.14 -1.76
C ALA A 55 -9.09 5.54 -2.37
N ILE A 56 -8.02 6.26 -2.00
CA ILE A 56 -7.68 7.57 -2.60
C ILE A 56 -7.51 7.42 -4.11
N ILE A 57 -6.68 6.48 -4.57
CA ILE A 57 -6.44 6.24 -6.00
C ILE A 57 -7.77 5.97 -6.73
N TYR A 58 -8.59 5.08 -6.19
CA TYR A 58 -9.89 4.74 -6.78
C TYR A 58 -10.84 5.95 -6.88
N LEU A 59 -10.92 6.77 -5.84
CA LEU A 59 -11.80 7.95 -5.83
C LEU A 59 -11.28 9.07 -6.74
N LEU A 60 -9.95 9.22 -6.85
CA LEU A 60 -9.33 10.14 -7.81
C LEU A 60 -9.60 9.72 -9.26
N MET A 61 -9.52 8.42 -9.57
CA MET A 61 -9.90 7.88 -10.88
C MET A 61 -11.38 8.17 -11.22
N LYS A 62 -12.25 8.22 -10.20
CA LYS A 62 -13.65 8.64 -10.33
C LYS A 62 -13.85 10.16 -10.39
N LYS A 63 -12.76 10.95 -10.46
CA LYS A 63 -12.77 12.42 -10.53
C LYS A 63 -13.47 13.09 -9.34
N ILE A 64 -13.44 12.47 -8.16
CA ILE A 64 -13.98 13.06 -6.94
C ILE A 64 -13.02 14.15 -6.45
N ASN A 65 -13.58 15.26 -5.94
CA ASN A 65 -12.80 16.37 -5.41
C ASN A 65 -11.88 15.90 -4.26
N GLN A 66 -10.60 16.29 -4.32
CA GLN A 66 -9.59 16.00 -3.30
C GLN A 66 -10.04 16.36 -1.88
N ARG A 67 -10.75 17.48 -1.70
CA ARG A 67 -11.24 17.92 -0.39
C ARG A 67 -12.27 16.94 0.19
N SER A 68 -13.15 16.41 -0.65
CA SER A 68 -14.15 15.41 -0.27
C SER A 68 -13.48 14.08 0.10
N ILE A 69 -12.45 13.66 -0.67
CA ILE A 69 -11.67 12.45 -0.38
C ILE A 69 -10.93 12.59 0.97
N SER A 70 -10.28 13.73 1.19
CA SER A 70 -9.57 14.03 2.43
C SER A 70 -10.48 13.93 3.65
N GLN A 71 -11.68 14.53 3.59
CA GLN A 71 -12.66 14.48 4.67
C GLN A 71 -13.20 13.07 4.90
N ALA A 72 -13.60 12.37 3.83
CA ALA A 72 -14.18 11.03 3.92
C ALA A 72 -13.19 10.00 4.48
N LEU A 73 -11.92 10.07 4.06
CA LEU A 73 -10.89 9.11 4.48
C LEU A 73 -10.11 9.56 5.71
N LYS A 74 -10.41 10.75 6.25
CA LYS A 74 -9.71 11.37 7.39
C LYS A 74 -8.19 11.36 7.18
N VAL A 75 -7.76 11.90 6.05
CA VAL A 75 -6.34 12.07 5.67
C VAL A 75 -6.07 13.52 5.34
N SER A 76 -4.81 13.97 5.47
CA SER A 76 -4.45 15.33 5.06
C SER A 76 -4.59 15.51 3.55
N ASN A 77 -4.84 16.74 3.10
CA ASN A 77 -4.84 17.07 1.67
C ASN A 77 -3.51 16.68 0.99
N ALA A 78 -2.38 16.85 1.68
CA ALA A 78 -1.07 16.44 1.19
C ALA A 78 -0.92 14.92 0.95
N THR A 79 -1.81 14.09 1.53
CA THR A 79 -1.83 12.64 1.27
C THR A 79 -2.65 12.31 0.02
N VAL A 80 -3.52 13.22 -0.43
CA VAL A 80 -4.42 13.05 -1.58
C VAL A 80 -3.84 13.67 -2.85
N SER A 81 -3.06 14.75 -2.72
CA SER A 81 -2.40 15.49 -3.81
C SER A 81 -1.25 14.75 -4.46
#